data_AF-A0A653CZ33-F1
#
_entry.id   AF-A0A653CZ33-F1
#
_cell.length_a   1.000
_cell.length_b   1.000
_cell.length_c   1.000
_cell.angle_alpha   90.00
_cell.angle_beta   90.00
_cell.angle_gamma   90.00
#
_symmetry.space_group_name_H-M   'P 1'
#
loop_
_entity.id
_entity.type
_entity.pdbx_description
1 polymer ?
#
loop_
_entity_poly.entity_id
_entity_poly.type
_entity_poly.pdbx_seq_one_letter_code
_entity_poly.pdbx_strand_id
1 'polypeptide(L)'
;MNPAETVIVIRSIIPGGTAELDGTLLPGDRLLKVNQIDVSRATLDQAVNVLKGAPNGTVFIEVAKPVMLTGNGTLSYHDSEDTEDDQLTCLDDFQECIEDFQECLDAIHICIDGDDDLPFNHS
;
A
#
# COMPACT_ATOMS: atom_id res chain seq x y z
N MET A 1 -14.21 -14.00 -13.44
CA MET A 1 -14.20 -12.78 -12.60
C MET A 1 -15.50 -12.71 -11.82
N ASN A 2 -15.45 -12.60 -10.50
CA ASN A 2 -16.64 -12.35 -9.69
C ASN A 2 -16.88 -10.83 -9.66
N PRO A 3 -18.02 -10.32 -10.17
CA PRO A 3 -18.27 -8.88 -10.28
C PRO A 3 -18.42 -8.17 -8.93
N ALA A 4 -18.45 -8.90 -7.82
CA ALA A 4 -18.51 -8.35 -6.47
C ALA A 4 -17.13 -8.03 -5.86
N GLU A 5 -16.03 -8.45 -6.50
CA GLU A 5 -14.68 -8.18 -6.01
C GLU A 5 -14.30 -6.74 -6.31
N THR A 6 -14.08 -5.94 -5.27
CA THR A 6 -13.78 -4.51 -5.38
C THR A 6 -12.34 -4.21 -5.03
N VAL A 7 -11.73 -3.26 -5.74
CA VAL A 7 -10.42 -2.71 -5.42
C VAL A 7 -10.58 -1.58 -4.39
N ILE A 8 -9.85 -1.65 -3.29
CA ILE A 8 -9.93 -0.70 -2.19
C ILE A 8 -8.73 0.23 -2.22
N VAL A 9 -8.99 1.51 -2.44
CA VAL A 9 -7.95 2.56 -2.52
C VAL A 9 -8.11 3.54 -1.38
N ILE A 10 -6.99 3.92 -0.76
CA ILE A 10 -6.94 4.96 0.26
C ILE A 10 -7.21 6.31 -0.43
N ARG A 11 -8.30 6.98 -0.05
CA ARG A 11 -8.68 8.27 -0.65
C ARG A 11 -8.21 9.47 0.16
N SER A 12 -8.17 9.33 1.47
CA SER A 12 -7.78 10.38 2.40
C SER A 12 -7.31 9.72 3.70
N ILE A 13 -6.36 10.38 4.35
CA ILE A 13 -5.97 10.08 5.73
C ILE A 13 -6.68 11.08 6.65
N ILE A 14 -6.92 10.67 7.89
CA ILE A 14 -7.56 11.49 8.91
C ILE A 14 -6.49 12.38 9.57
N PRO A 15 -6.67 13.72 9.61
CA PRO A 15 -5.75 14.63 10.28
C PRO A 15 -5.61 14.33 11.78
N GLY A 16 -4.38 14.27 12.27
CA GLY A 16 -4.05 13.93 13.66
C GLY A 16 -4.28 12.46 14.03
N GLY A 17 -4.69 11.61 13.08
CA GLY A 17 -4.86 10.18 13.31
C GLY A 17 -3.54 9.40 13.22
N THR A 18 -3.52 8.20 13.77
CA THR A 18 -2.32 7.34 13.81
C THR A 18 -1.68 7.11 12.43
N ALA A 19 -2.51 6.94 11.39
CA ALA A 19 -2.01 6.75 10.01
C ALA A 19 -1.34 8.00 9.44
N GLU A 20 -1.76 9.21 9.84
CA GLU A 20 -1.09 10.45 9.44
C GLU A 20 0.24 10.62 10.18
N LEU A 21 0.24 10.29 11.48
CA LEU A 21 1.42 10.37 12.34
C LEU A 21 2.51 9.39 11.90
N ASP A 22 2.12 8.18 11.48
CA ASP A 22 3.03 7.19 10.88
C ASP A 22 3.54 7.66 9.51
N GLY A 23 2.67 8.30 8.72
CA GLY A 23 3.04 8.96 7.45
C GLY A 23 3.35 8.00 6.30
N THR A 24 3.38 6.69 6.55
CA THR A 24 3.73 5.69 5.55
C THR A 24 2.57 5.37 4.60
N LEU A 25 1.33 5.52 5.08
CA LEU A 25 0.10 5.29 4.32
C LEU A 25 -0.37 6.59 3.67
N LEU A 26 -0.51 6.58 2.34
CA LEU A 26 -0.84 7.78 1.57
C LEU A 26 -2.11 7.61 0.73
N PRO A 27 -2.82 8.70 0.42
CA PRO A 27 -3.86 8.68 -0.60
C PRO A 27 -3.32 8.19 -1.95
N GLY A 28 -4.01 7.23 -2.56
CA GLY A 28 -3.59 6.54 -3.78
C GLY A 28 -3.11 5.12 -3.55
N ASP A 29 -2.72 4.76 -2.32
CA ASP A 29 -2.30 3.40 -1.99
C ASP A 29 -3.48 2.43 -2.09
N ARG A 30 -3.23 1.24 -2.66
CA ARG A 30 -4.24 0.18 -2.72
C ARG A 30 -4.04 -0.80 -1.58
N LEU A 31 -5.11 -1.06 -0.84
CA LEU A 31 -5.11 -2.00 0.27
C LEU A 31 -5.15 -3.45 -0.23
N LEU A 32 -4.19 -4.26 0.18
CA LEU A 32 -4.12 -5.68 -0.21
C LEU A 32 -4.44 -6.59 0.96
N LYS A 33 -3.92 -6.26 2.15
CA LYS A 33 -4.08 -7.08 3.34
C LYS A 33 -4.08 -6.22 4.60
N VAL A 34 -4.88 -6.63 5.57
CA VAL A 34 -4.89 -6.05 6.91
C VAL A 34 -4.70 -7.18 7.91
N ASN A 35 -3.64 -7.10 8.69
CA ASN A 35 -3.16 -8.13 9.59
C ASN A 35 -2.95 -9.45 8.84
N GLN A 36 -3.81 -10.44 9.09
CA GLN A 36 -3.76 -11.76 8.47
C GLN A 36 -4.88 -11.96 7.43
N ILE A 37 -5.65 -10.91 7.13
CA ILE A 37 -6.85 -10.98 6.29
C ILE A 37 -6.56 -10.30 4.96
N ASP A 38 -6.63 -11.08 3.88
CA ASP A 38 -6.55 -10.58 2.51
C ASP A 38 -7.83 -9.81 2.17
N VAL A 39 -7.66 -8.55 1.76
CA VAL A 39 -8.73 -7.64 1.36
C VAL A 39 -8.60 -7.17 -0.09
N SER A 40 -7.64 -7.72 -0.84
CA SER A 40 -7.36 -7.33 -2.23
C SER A 40 -8.53 -7.55 -3.18
N ARG A 41 -9.38 -8.54 -2.87
CA ARG A 41 -10.60 -8.89 -3.61
C ARG A 41 -11.84 -8.90 -2.71
N ALA A 42 -11.75 -8.30 -1.52
CA ALA A 42 -12.87 -8.23 -0.61
C ALA A 42 -13.93 -7.23 -1.10
N THR A 43 -15.15 -7.41 -0.62
CA THR A 43 -16.17 -6.36 -0.73
C THR A 43 -15.81 -5.20 0.21
N LEU A 44 -16.30 -4.00 -0.11
CA LEU A 44 -16.12 -2.82 0.75
C LEU A 44 -16.56 -3.09 2.20
N ASP A 45 -17.72 -3.74 2.39
CA ASP A 45 -18.26 -4.03 3.72
C ASP A 45 -17.34 -4.95 4.54
N GLN A 46 -16.83 -6.01 3.91
CA GLN A 46 -15.88 -6.93 4.56
C GLN A 46 -14.60 -6.21 4.97
N ALA A 47 -14.01 -5.41 4.09
CA ALA A 47 -12.78 -4.69 4.41
C ALA A 47 -12.99 -3.63 5.50
N VAL A 48 -14.13 -2.93 5.48
CA VAL A 48 -14.50 -2.01 6.56
C VAL A 48 -14.65 -2.75 7.88
N ASN A 49 -15.27 -3.93 7.87
CA ASN A 49 -15.42 -4.75 9.07
C ASN A 49 -14.06 -5.24 9.61
N VAL A 50 -13.13 -5.60 8.72
CA VAL A 50 -11.75 -5.99 9.07
C VAL A 50 -10.98 -4.81 9.67
N LEU A 51 -11.05 -3.63 9.05
CA LEU A 51 -10.38 -2.42 9.53
C LEU A 51 -10.93 -1.98 10.90
N LYS A 52 -12.26 -2.00 11.07
CA LYS A 52 -12.92 -1.66 12.35
C LYS A 52 -12.69 -2.70 13.43
N GLY A 53 -12.53 -3.97 13.05
CA GLY A 53 -12.27 -5.08 13.96
C GLY A 53 -10.79 -5.27 14.29
N ALA A 54 -9.89 -4.43 13.75
CA ALA A 54 -8.48 -4.51 14.07
C ALA A 54 -8.26 -4.21 15.57
N PRO A 55 -7.52 -5.07 16.29
CA PRO A 55 -7.28 -4.86 17.71
C PRO A 55 -6.39 -3.63 17.94
N ASN A 56 -6.52 -3.03 19.11
CA ASN A 56 -5.58 -2.01 19.58
C ASN A 56 -4.16 -2.61 19.65
N GLY A 57 -3.15 -1.80 19.30
CA GLY A 57 -1.76 -2.20 19.15
C GLY A 57 -1.29 -2.13 17.70
N THR A 58 -0.26 -2.89 17.36
CA THR A 58 0.34 -2.87 16.01
C THR A 58 -0.57 -3.55 14.99
N VAL A 59 -1.09 -2.77 14.04
CA VAL A 59 -1.83 -3.24 12.87
C VAL A 59 -0.87 -3.32 11.68
N PHE A 60 -0.81 -4.50 11.09
CA PHE A 60 -0.01 -4.76 9.88
C PHE A 60 -0.86 -4.49 8.64
N ILE A 61 -0.34 -3.74 7.68
CA ILE A 61 -1.06 -3.40 6.45
C ILE A 61 -0.15 -3.61 5.25
N GLU A 62 -0.54 -4.48 4.32
CA GLU A 62 0.13 -4.57 3.01
C GLU A 62 -0.62 -3.70 2.01
N VAL A 63 0.12 -2.82 1.36
CA VAL A 63 -0.40 -1.94 0.31
C VAL A 63 0.41 -2.06 -0.97
N ALA A 64 -0.26 -1.83 -2.09
CA ALA A 64 0.40 -1.54 -3.37
C ALA A 64 0.50 -0.02 -3.51
N LYS A 65 1.74 0.49 -3.55
CA LYS A 65 2.01 1.91 -3.78
C LYS A 65 1.93 2.21 -5.27
N PRO A 66 1.21 3.28 -5.68
CA PRO A 66 1.14 3.67 -7.06
C PRO A 66 2.54 4.11 -7.52
N VAL A 67 2.98 3.62 -8.68
CA VAL A 67 4.26 4.02 -9.24
C VAL A 67 4.20 5.46 -9.70
N MET A 68 4.91 6.30 -8.95
CA MET A 68 5.08 7.71 -9.27
C MET A 68 6.14 7.82 -10.37
N LEU A 69 5.71 8.01 -11.61
CA LEU A 69 6.61 8.48 -12.66
C LEU A 69 6.89 9.97 -12.39
N THR A 70 7.87 10.28 -11.52
CA THR A 70 8.41 11.64 -11.44
C THR A 70 8.93 12.03 -12.82
N GLY A 71 8.60 13.24 -13.28
CA GLY A 71 8.57 13.73 -14.67
C GLY A 71 9.86 13.71 -15.51
N ASN A 72 10.77 12.79 -15.22
CA ASN A 72 12.05 12.56 -15.87
C ASN A 72 12.26 11.06 -16.18
N GLY A 73 11.23 10.21 -16.04
CA GLY A 73 11.32 8.78 -16.36
C GLY A 73 12.28 7.97 -15.49
N THR A 74 12.81 8.56 -14.42
CA THR A 74 13.69 7.86 -13.48
C THR A 74 12.81 7.18 -12.45
N LEU A 75 12.58 5.88 -12.64
CA LEU A 75 12.11 5.03 -11.56
C LEU A 75 13.20 5.08 -10.48
N SER A 76 12.89 5.53 -9.26
CA SER A 76 13.80 5.44 -8.13
C SER A 76 13.83 3.99 -7.63
N TYR A 77 14.33 3.08 -8.47
CA TYR A 77 14.94 1.86 -7.99
C TYR A 77 16.20 2.31 -7.27
N HIS A 78 16.23 2.16 -5.94
CA HIS A 78 17.49 2.19 -5.21
C HIS A 78 18.26 0.94 -5.62
N ASP A 79 18.89 1.03 -6.78
CA ASP A 79 20.01 0.19 -7.17
C ASP A 79 21.07 0.36 -6.07
N SER A 80 21.34 -0.72 -5.37
CA SER A 80 22.49 -0.76 -4.48
C SER A 80 23.69 -0.94 -5.39
N GLU A 81 24.29 0.17 -5.82
CA GLU A 81 25.56 0.17 -6.56
C GLU A 81 26.64 -0.53 -5.72
N ASP A 82 27.01 -1.76 -6.11
CA ASP A 82 28.34 -2.33 -5.86
C ASP A 82 28.58 -3.43 -6.92
N THR A 83 29.02 -3.03 -8.11
CA THR A 83 30.23 -3.51 -8.84
C THR A 83 30.10 -3.20 -10.34
N GLU A 84 31.08 -2.47 -10.88
CA GLU A 84 31.24 -2.10 -12.29
C GLU A 84 31.55 -3.31 -13.20
N ASP A 85 31.15 -3.18 -14.48
CA ASP A 85 31.71 -3.76 -15.71
C ASP A 85 30.88 -4.75 -16.56
N ASP A 86 30.99 -4.50 -17.88
CA ASP A 86 30.49 -5.20 -19.08
C ASP A 86 29.06 -4.93 -19.62
N GLN A 87 29.07 -4.15 -20.72
CA GLN A 87 27.94 -3.77 -21.54
C GLN A 87 27.54 -4.87 -22.55
N LEU A 88 26.24 -4.91 -22.91
CA LEU A 88 25.63 -5.67 -24.03
C LEU A 88 25.43 -7.20 -23.85
N THR A 89 24.54 -7.57 -22.93
CA THR A 89 23.61 -8.70 -23.05
C THR A 89 22.33 -8.26 -22.34
N CYS A 90 21.11 -8.22 -22.86
CA CYS A 90 20.53 -8.73 -24.09
C CYS A 90 19.20 -7.96 -24.27
N LEU A 91 18.70 -7.78 -25.49
CA LEU A 91 17.36 -7.25 -25.76
C LEU A 91 16.23 -8.22 -25.37
N ASP A 92 16.42 -9.01 -24.30
CA ASP A 92 15.42 -9.80 -23.58
C ASP A 92 14.83 -9.00 -22.39
N ASP A 93 15.50 -7.93 -21.93
CA ASP A 93 15.01 -7.01 -20.88
C ASP A 93 13.78 -6.15 -21.27
N PHE A 94 13.46 -6.07 -22.57
CA PHE A 94 12.28 -5.35 -23.04
C PHE A 94 10.98 -6.17 -22.99
N GLN A 95 11.07 -7.47 -22.70
CA GLN A 95 9.93 -8.40 -22.64
C GLN A 95 9.52 -8.77 -21.20
N GLU A 96 10.37 -8.64 -20.17
CA GLU A 96 9.94 -8.84 -18.77
C GLU A 96 9.49 -7.54 -18.07
N CYS A 97 9.89 -6.37 -18.61
CA CYS A 97 9.40 -5.06 -18.18
C CYS A 97 7.91 -4.78 -18.51
N ILE A 98 7.17 -5.75 -19.07
CA ILE A 98 5.77 -5.60 -19.51
C ILE A 98 4.79 -6.55 -18.78
N GLU A 99 5.26 -7.47 -17.94
CA GLU A 99 4.41 -8.42 -17.19
C GLU A 99 4.87 -8.44 -15.72
N ASP A 100 4.51 -7.51 -14.83
CA ASP A 100 3.20 -7.44 -14.19
C ASP A 100 3.17 -6.12 -13.40
N PHE A 101 2.32 -5.16 -13.80
CA PHE A 101 1.93 -3.95 -13.05
C PHE A 101 2.91 -3.47 -11.97
N GLN A 102 3.85 -2.59 -12.33
CA GLN A 102 4.74 -1.95 -11.35
C GLN A 102 3.90 -1.24 -10.28
N GLU A 103 3.73 -1.89 -9.14
CA GLU A 103 3.25 -1.32 -7.89
C GLU A 103 4.15 -1.87 -6.80
N CYS A 104 4.86 -0.97 -6.13
CA CYS A 104 5.74 -1.40 -5.05
C CYS A 104 4.86 -1.90 -3.90
N LEU A 105 4.99 -3.19 -3.58
CA LEU A 105 4.38 -3.75 -2.39
C LEU A 105 5.12 -3.19 -1.18
N ASP A 106 4.38 -2.57 -0.27
CA ASP A 106 4.91 -2.03 0.97
C ASP A 106 4.15 -2.59 2.17
N ALA A 107 4.88 -2.81 3.26
CA ALA A 107 4.38 -3.40 4.50
C ALA A 107 4.48 -2.37 5.62
N ILE A 108 3.31 -1.91 6.08
CA ILE A 108 3.18 -0.80 7.02
C ILE A 108 2.72 -1.33 8.37
N HIS A 109 3.35 -0.86 9.45
CA HIS A 109 3.01 -1.23 10.83
C HIS A 109 2.51 0.01 11.58
N ILE A 110 1.19 0.13 11.77
CA ILE A 110 0.58 1.27 12.44
C ILE A 110 0.22 0.88 13.87
N CYS A 111 0.77 1.56 14.88
CA CYS A 111 0.45 1.32 16.29
C CYS A 111 -0.79 2.12 16.72
N ILE A 112 -1.94 1.45 16.81
CA ILE A 112 -3.18 2.06 17.30
C ILE A 112 -3.19 1.99 18.83
N ASP A 113 -2.83 3.09 19.48
CA ASP A 113 -2.94 3.19 20.93
C ASP A 113 -4.43 3.19 21.34
N GLY A 114 -4.79 2.34 22.30
CA GLY A 114 -6.17 2.16 22.74
C GLY A 114 -6.77 3.32 23.53
N ASP A 115 -6.09 4.46 23.57
CA ASP A 115 -6.43 5.65 24.35
C ASP A 115 -6.99 6.81 23.50
N ASP A 116 -7.11 6.63 22.18
CA ASP A 116 -7.87 7.55 21.32
C ASP A 116 -9.40 7.31 21.46
N ASP A 117 -9.93 7.60 22.65
CA ASP A 117 -11.34 7.92 22.90
C ASP A 117 -11.69 9.28 22.24
N LEU A 118 -11.31 9.48 20.97
CA LEU A 118 -11.87 10.56 20.17
C LEU A 118 -13.09 9.98 19.47
N PRO A 119 -14.31 10.33 19.91
CA PRO A 119 -15.52 9.82 19.32
C PRO A 119 -15.55 10.27 17.86
N PHE A 120 -15.32 9.33 16.95
CA PHE A 120 -15.81 9.39 15.59
C PHE A 120 -17.33 9.47 15.66
N ASN A 121 -17.89 10.67 15.89
CA ASN A 121 -19.21 11.15 15.47
C ASN A 121 -19.76 12.21 16.45
N HIS A 122 -19.63 13.49 16.11
CA HIS A 122 -20.62 14.49 16.49
C HIS A 122 -20.85 15.47 15.33
N SER A 123 -21.75 15.11 14.43
CA SER A 123 -22.61 16.04 13.66
C SER A 123 -23.81 15.27 13.11
#